data_AF-A0A8J8WE48-F1
#
_entry.id   AF-A0A8J8WE48-F1
#
_cell.length_a   1.000
_cell.length_b   1.000
_cell.length_c   1.000
_cell.angle_alpha   90.00
_cell.angle_beta   90.00
_cell.angle_gamma   90.00
#
_symmetry.space_group_name_H-M   'P 1'
#
loop_
_entity.id
_entity.type
_entity.pdbx_description
1 polymer ?
#
loop_
_entity_poly.entity_id
_entity_poly.type
_entity_poly.pdbx_seq_one_letter_code
_entity_poly.pdbx_strand_id
1 'polypeptide(L)'
;MNPYEADPEMIPTTDLYAVVPLDGRYCPKPDDFRVDLQHVNPQATESLSYWASVVSLSTKEIRIYPADEGGRDVLALGSVIVKVQSSSGSQRIPRGSSLASTDRSIFAAATILGAFPPSTIEPAMPTPASDGSQTSSGPASFLRIPPPLKRLFDRFPLTTYPANDLPQRVPSKRADNQLFVFSDAAGAQRGRPSFNPQCLKWQAYLKFVGVDFEITPSNNHASPTGALPFLLPAFPTEAAVTIPSHKLQKWAIEQVHCEEEQQLDLRFDVYASLLDHRIRNAWLYTLYLDDANFKSVAQRLYVNPSTTSSLVRASLAFQLQQAARDELLKTASYIDVAAIEGDAQNAFEALSTLLAENEHFFGRPNPGLFDAAVFAYTHLILDEGLGWKHNRLVQMLRQHTNLVQHRERLLKFF
;
A
#
# COMPACT_ATOMS: atom_id res chain seq x y z
N MET A 1 27.71 14.75 -21.43
CA MET A 1 27.96 13.35 -21.04
C MET A 1 26.59 12.71 -20.89
N ASN A 2 26.31 11.61 -21.58
CA ASN A 2 25.02 10.93 -21.47
C ASN A 2 24.98 10.24 -20.10
N PRO A 3 24.14 10.68 -19.14
CA PRO A 3 24.12 10.11 -17.79
C PRO A 3 23.57 8.68 -17.75
N TYR A 4 22.95 8.23 -18.86
CA TYR A 4 22.34 6.91 -19.03
C TYR A 4 23.18 5.97 -19.92
N GLU A 5 24.41 6.36 -20.29
CA GLU A 5 25.31 5.47 -21.03
C GLU A 5 25.77 4.32 -20.12
N ALA A 6 25.46 3.09 -20.52
CA ALA A 6 25.72 1.90 -19.74
C ALA A 6 26.83 1.03 -20.36
N ASP A 7 27.23 1.31 -21.61
CA ASP A 7 28.35 0.63 -22.26
C ASP A 7 29.68 1.22 -21.76
N PRO A 8 30.51 0.45 -21.03
CA PRO A 8 31.76 0.95 -20.46
C PRO A 8 32.76 1.44 -21.52
N GLU A 9 32.67 0.99 -22.78
CA GLU A 9 33.56 1.46 -23.85
C GLU A 9 33.19 2.86 -24.35
N MET A 10 31.95 3.29 -24.11
CA MET A 10 31.39 4.58 -24.53
C MET A 10 31.39 5.63 -23.41
N ILE A 11 31.76 5.23 -22.18
CA ILE A 11 31.88 6.15 -21.04
C ILE A 11 33.20 6.91 -21.14
N PRO A 12 33.19 8.26 -21.19
CA PRO A 12 34.42 9.03 -21.28
C PRO A 12 35.26 8.89 -20.01
N THR A 13 36.58 8.86 -20.15
CA THR A 13 37.54 8.75 -19.02
C THR A 13 37.50 9.94 -18.04
N THR A 14 36.80 11.01 -18.39
CA THR A 14 36.54 12.19 -17.56
C THR A 14 35.25 12.07 -16.72
N ASP A 15 34.50 10.97 -16.81
CA ASP A 15 33.30 10.75 -16.01
C ASP A 15 33.67 10.52 -14.55
N LEU A 16 33.13 11.37 -13.66
CA LEU A 16 33.32 11.32 -12.22
C LEU A 16 32.85 9.98 -11.61
N TYR A 17 31.96 9.26 -12.30
CA TYR A 17 31.37 8.01 -11.86
C TYR A 17 31.88 6.78 -12.63
N ALA A 18 32.87 6.94 -13.53
CA ALA A 18 33.42 5.83 -14.33
C ALA A 18 34.00 4.67 -13.49
N VAL A 19 34.45 4.97 -12.27
CA VAL A 19 35.10 4.00 -11.36
C VAL A 19 34.11 3.40 -10.34
N VAL A 20 32.85 3.84 -10.37
CA VAL A 20 31.84 3.47 -9.37
C VAL A 20 30.85 2.49 -10.00
N PRO A 21 30.91 1.18 -9.67
CA PRO A 21 29.98 0.18 -10.23
C PRO A 21 28.52 0.35 -9.76
N LEU A 22 28.18 1.41 -9.01
CA LEU A 22 26.98 1.51 -8.19
C LEU A 22 25.82 2.35 -8.74
N ASP A 23 25.97 3.12 -9.81
CA ASP A 23 24.88 4.00 -10.29
C ASP A 23 24.00 3.39 -11.40
N GLY A 24 23.72 2.07 -11.31
CA GLY A 24 22.73 1.41 -12.17
C GLY A 24 23.11 1.28 -13.65
N ARG A 25 24.37 1.56 -13.99
CA ARG A 25 24.92 1.39 -15.35
C ARG A 25 25.42 -0.04 -15.54
N TYR A 26 24.48 -0.96 -15.73
CA TYR A 26 24.78 -2.34 -16.10
C TYR A 26 24.30 -2.61 -17.53
N CYS A 27 25.24 -2.85 -18.45
CA CYS A 27 24.92 -3.31 -19.79
C CYS A 27 25.04 -4.84 -19.84
N PRO A 28 23.92 -5.58 -19.88
CA PRO A 28 23.94 -7.03 -19.93
C PRO A 28 24.58 -7.51 -21.24
N LYS A 29 25.58 -8.38 -21.14
CA LYS A 29 26.22 -9.03 -22.28
C LYS A 29 25.41 -10.23 -22.76
N PRO A 30 25.52 -10.62 -24.04
CA PRO A 30 24.82 -11.80 -24.57
C PRO A 30 25.16 -13.10 -23.82
N ASP A 31 26.37 -13.19 -23.26
CA ASP A 31 26.88 -14.36 -22.54
C ASP A 31 26.58 -14.33 -21.04
N ASP A 32 25.86 -13.31 -20.54
CA ASP A 32 25.51 -13.19 -19.14
C ASP A 32 24.48 -14.24 -18.72
N PHE A 33 24.53 -14.62 -17.43
CA PHE A 33 23.60 -15.55 -16.83
C PHE A 33 22.14 -15.10 -17.04
N ARG A 34 21.30 -16.06 -17.48
CA ARG A 34 19.86 -15.89 -17.66
C ARG A 34 19.14 -16.96 -16.84
N VAL A 35 18.08 -16.55 -16.15
CA VAL A 35 17.24 -17.49 -15.42
C VAL A 35 16.52 -18.38 -16.41
N ASP A 36 16.53 -19.68 -16.10
CA ASP A 36 15.76 -20.66 -16.81
C ASP A 36 14.30 -20.59 -16.35
N LEU A 37 13.42 -20.17 -17.26
CA LEU A 37 12.03 -19.86 -16.97
C LEU A 37 11.24 -21.07 -16.47
N GLN A 38 11.70 -22.29 -16.75
CA GLN A 38 11.05 -23.52 -16.29
C GLN A 38 11.15 -23.74 -14.78
N HIS A 39 12.11 -23.10 -14.10
CA HIS A 39 12.35 -23.25 -12.67
C HIS A 39 11.86 -22.06 -11.82
N VAL A 40 11.13 -21.11 -12.42
CA VAL A 40 10.62 -19.91 -11.73
C VAL A 40 9.59 -20.23 -10.63
N ASN A 41 8.89 -21.37 -10.74
CA ASN A 41 7.92 -21.79 -9.73
C ASN A 41 8.59 -22.61 -8.60
N PRO A 42 8.54 -22.16 -7.32
CA PRO A 42 9.31 -22.75 -6.22
C PRO A 42 8.73 -24.05 -5.63
N GLN A 43 7.62 -24.59 -6.16
CA GLN A 43 6.97 -25.78 -5.58
C GLN A 43 7.56 -27.13 -6.02
N ALA A 44 8.43 -27.16 -7.04
CA ALA A 44 9.08 -28.39 -7.49
C ALA A 44 10.46 -28.57 -6.84
N THR A 45 10.78 -29.78 -6.38
CA THR A 45 12.08 -30.14 -5.79
C THR A 45 13.26 -29.80 -6.72
N GLU A 46 13.05 -29.91 -8.03
CA GLU A 46 14.04 -29.56 -9.05
C GLU A 46 14.31 -28.04 -9.10
N SER A 47 13.26 -27.21 -9.01
CA SER A 47 13.39 -25.75 -8.90
C SER A 47 14.18 -25.32 -7.66
N LEU A 48 14.00 -26.00 -6.52
CA LEU A 48 14.77 -25.70 -5.31
C LEU A 48 16.26 -25.99 -5.48
N SER A 49 16.60 -27.09 -6.16
CA SER A 49 18.00 -27.43 -6.47
C SER A 49 18.64 -26.44 -7.45
N TYR A 50 17.86 -25.97 -8.43
CA TYR A 50 18.25 -24.92 -9.36
C TYR A 50 18.51 -23.59 -8.63
N TRP A 51 17.59 -23.12 -7.78
CA TRP A 51 17.80 -21.88 -7.05
C TRP A 51 18.93 -21.97 -6.01
N ALA A 52 19.20 -23.15 -5.45
CA ALA A 52 20.36 -23.37 -4.60
C ALA A 52 21.70 -23.24 -5.37
N SER A 53 21.76 -23.70 -6.62
CA SER A 53 22.95 -23.52 -7.46
C SER A 53 23.12 -22.04 -7.87
N VAL A 54 22.04 -21.33 -8.17
CA VAL A 54 22.06 -19.89 -8.48
C VAL A 54 22.57 -19.06 -7.28
N VAL A 55 22.14 -19.38 -6.06
CA VAL A 55 22.64 -18.72 -4.85
C VAL A 55 24.12 -19.06 -4.61
N SER A 56 24.60 -20.24 -4.99
CA SER A 56 26.03 -20.60 -4.86
C SER A 56 26.95 -19.76 -5.75
N LEU A 57 26.41 -19.19 -6.84
CA LEU A 57 27.12 -18.26 -7.73
C LEU A 57 27.16 -16.83 -7.16
N SER A 58 26.44 -16.55 -6.07
CA SER A 58 26.35 -15.22 -5.45
C SER A 58 27.56 -14.91 -4.56
N THR A 59 28.68 -14.51 -5.15
CA THR A 59 29.92 -14.13 -4.43
C THR A 59 29.94 -12.66 -4.02
N LYS A 60 30.86 -12.27 -3.13
CA LYS A 60 31.03 -10.86 -2.71
C LYS A 60 31.45 -9.92 -3.86
N GLU A 61 32.02 -10.47 -4.92
CA GLU A 61 32.54 -9.72 -6.08
C GLU A 61 31.42 -9.18 -6.97
N ILE A 62 30.24 -9.82 -6.94
CA ILE A 62 29.07 -9.42 -7.74
C ILE A 62 28.01 -8.69 -6.91
N ARG A 63 28.40 -8.20 -5.72
CA ARG A 63 27.54 -7.47 -4.78
C ARG A 63 27.43 -6.01 -5.20
N ILE A 64 26.20 -5.54 -5.42
CA ILE A 64 25.90 -4.16 -5.83
C ILE A 64 25.93 -3.24 -4.60
N TYR A 65 25.29 -3.62 -3.50
CA TYR A 65 25.39 -2.93 -2.22
C TYR A 65 25.23 -3.88 -1.03
N PRO A 66 25.94 -3.62 0.09
CA PRO A 66 25.76 -4.37 1.32
C PRO A 66 24.42 -4.03 1.98
N ALA A 67 23.86 -4.99 2.71
CA ALA A 67 22.74 -4.72 3.61
C ALA A 67 23.16 -3.80 4.78
N ASP A 68 22.40 -2.74 5.03
CA ASP A 68 22.39 -2.06 6.33
C ASP A 68 21.73 -2.96 7.40
N GLU A 69 21.79 -2.61 8.69
CA GLU A 69 21.24 -3.42 9.78
C GLU A 69 19.78 -3.88 9.51
N GLY A 70 19.58 -5.18 9.28
CA GLY A 70 18.28 -5.79 8.98
C GLY A 70 17.88 -5.81 7.48
N GLY A 71 18.74 -5.32 6.58
CA GLY A 71 18.52 -5.28 5.14
C GLY A 71 18.84 -6.58 4.40
N ARG A 72 18.63 -6.57 3.07
CA ARG A 72 18.99 -7.68 2.16
C ARG A 72 20.19 -7.28 1.32
N ASP A 73 21.18 -8.16 1.22
CA ASP A 73 22.30 -8.00 0.29
C ASP A 73 21.75 -8.07 -1.14
N VAL A 74 22.17 -7.16 -2.02
CA VAL A 74 21.73 -7.15 -3.43
C VAL A 74 22.90 -7.42 -4.35
N LEU A 75 22.76 -8.45 -5.17
CA LEU A 75 23.80 -8.96 -6.07
C LEU A 75 23.28 -8.96 -7.52
N ALA A 76 24.14 -8.65 -8.48
CA ALA A 76 23.86 -8.79 -9.90
C ALA A 76 24.48 -10.09 -10.42
N LEU A 77 23.66 -11.04 -10.82
CA LEU A 77 24.11 -12.28 -11.46
C LEU A 77 23.67 -12.26 -12.92
N GLY A 78 24.52 -11.72 -13.79
CA GLY A 78 24.17 -11.49 -15.19
C GLY A 78 22.96 -10.56 -15.32
N SER A 79 21.97 -10.98 -16.09
CA SER A 79 20.72 -10.22 -16.32
C SER A 79 19.75 -10.18 -15.13
N VAL A 80 20.09 -10.77 -13.98
CA VAL A 80 19.18 -10.97 -12.85
C VAL A 80 19.72 -10.34 -11.58
N ILE A 81 18.84 -9.65 -10.85
CA ILE A 81 19.13 -9.09 -9.52
C ILE A 81 18.66 -10.07 -8.45
N VAL A 82 19.60 -10.53 -7.61
CA VAL A 82 19.35 -11.45 -6.51
C VAL A 82 19.40 -10.69 -5.19
N LYS A 83 18.35 -10.79 -4.38
CA LYS A 83 18.30 -10.21 -3.03
C LYS A 83 18.38 -11.31 -1.98
N VAL A 84 19.47 -11.35 -1.21
CA VAL A 84 19.73 -12.38 -0.21
C VAL A 84 19.57 -11.80 1.20
N GLN A 85 18.79 -12.46 2.05
CA GLN A 85 18.67 -12.09 3.46
C GLN A 85 19.71 -12.85 4.27
N SER A 86 20.74 -12.14 4.74
CA SER A 86 21.79 -12.71 5.59
C SER A 86 21.37 -12.57 7.06
N SER A 87 21.09 -13.67 7.75
CA SER A 87 20.91 -13.65 9.22
C SER A 87 22.28 -13.51 9.90
N SER A 88 22.82 -12.30 9.97
CA SER A 88 24.07 -12.06 10.69
C SER A 88 23.81 -11.85 12.18
N GLY A 89 23.85 -12.95 12.93
CA GLY A 89 23.80 -12.96 14.38
C GLY A 89 24.18 -14.32 14.94
N SER A 90 25.44 -14.75 14.77
CA SER A 90 25.96 -15.89 15.54
C SER A 90 27.39 -15.63 15.98
N GLN A 91 27.51 -15.08 17.20
CA GLN A 91 28.51 -15.59 18.13
C GLN A 91 28.24 -17.08 18.35
N ARG A 92 29.32 -17.86 18.32
CA ARG A 92 29.41 -19.31 18.54
C ARG A 92 28.45 -19.81 19.64
N ILE A 93 27.64 -20.83 19.30
CA ILE A 93 27.11 -21.80 20.28
C ILE A 93 27.71 -23.17 19.94
N PRO A 94 28.29 -23.90 20.92
CA PRO A 94 28.91 -25.20 20.68
C PRO A 94 27.87 -26.34 20.56
N ARG A 95 28.30 -27.39 19.85
CA ARG A 95 27.57 -28.62 19.51
C ARG A 95 26.86 -29.29 20.69
N GLY A 96 25.59 -29.64 20.50
CA GLY A 96 24.85 -30.64 21.28
C GLY A 96 23.35 -30.62 20.99
N SER A 97 22.78 -31.79 20.67
CA SER A 97 21.35 -32.14 20.53
C SER A 97 20.51 -31.53 19.39
N SER A 98 20.44 -32.30 18.29
CA SER A 98 19.27 -32.62 17.44
C SER A 98 17.93 -31.94 17.79
N LEU A 99 17.42 -31.12 16.87
CA LEU A 99 16.02 -31.09 16.44
C LEU A 99 15.95 -30.48 15.02
N ALA A 100 15.21 -31.15 14.15
CA ALA A 100 15.03 -30.79 12.75
C ALA A 100 14.40 -29.39 12.61
N SER A 101 15.08 -28.51 11.89
CA SER A 101 14.53 -27.25 11.36
C SER A 101 15.30 -26.91 10.10
N THR A 102 14.88 -27.52 9.00
CA THR A 102 15.38 -27.21 7.65
C THR A 102 14.72 -25.92 7.16
N ASP A 103 14.95 -24.81 7.86
CA ASP A 103 14.49 -23.49 7.42
C ASP A 103 15.62 -22.80 6.64
N ARG A 104 15.78 -23.26 5.39
CA ARG A 104 16.43 -22.50 4.34
C ARG A 104 15.31 -21.94 3.45
N SER A 105 14.70 -20.85 3.88
CA SER A 105 13.74 -20.10 3.07
C SER A 105 14.50 -19.36 1.95
N ILE A 106 14.73 -20.06 0.84
CA ILE A 106 15.23 -19.48 -0.41
C ILE A 106 14.06 -18.72 -1.04
N PHE A 107 13.96 -17.41 -0.78
CA PHE A 107 13.07 -16.52 -1.53
C PHE A 107 13.77 -16.08 -2.82
N ALA A 108 13.55 -16.82 -3.90
CA ALA A 108 13.80 -16.32 -5.25
C ALA A 108 12.64 -15.39 -5.64
N ALA A 109 12.79 -14.09 -5.43
CA ALA A 109 11.82 -13.10 -5.86
C ALA A 109 11.98 -12.83 -7.37
N ALA A 110 11.32 -13.62 -8.20
CA ALA A 110 11.03 -13.23 -9.58
C ALA A 110 10.03 -12.07 -9.54
N THR A 111 10.52 -10.83 -9.62
CA THR A 111 9.66 -9.66 -9.79
C THR A 111 9.22 -9.62 -11.25
N ILE A 112 8.12 -10.29 -11.58
CA ILE A 112 7.33 -9.96 -12.77
C ILE A 112 6.54 -8.70 -12.41
N LEU A 113 6.84 -7.63 -13.14
CA LEU A 113 6.22 -6.31 -13.05
C LEU A 113 4.69 -6.42 -12.97
N GLY A 114 4.16 -6.18 -11.78
CA GLY A 114 2.74 -6.09 -11.47
C GLY A 114 2.39 -4.70 -10.95
N ALA A 115 2.71 -3.67 -11.73
CA ALA A 115 2.11 -2.35 -11.64
C ALA A 115 1.90 -1.87 -13.07
N PHE A 116 0.65 -1.56 -13.42
CA PHE A 116 0.33 -0.98 -14.72
C PHE A 116 1.19 0.27 -14.98
N PRO A 117 1.83 0.39 -16.16
CA PRO A 117 2.29 1.66 -16.66
C PRO A 117 1.11 2.39 -17.33
N PRO A 118 0.93 3.71 -17.11
CA PRO A 118 0.38 4.55 -18.16
C PRO A 118 1.49 4.83 -19.17
N SER A 119 1.25 4.51 -20.44
CA SER A 119 2.09 4.96 -21.54
C SER A 119 2.07 6.49 -21.62
N THR A 120 3.24 7.13 -21.54
CA THR A 120 3.77 8.17 -22.47
C THR A 120 4.82 9.05 -21.75
N ILE A 121 6.08 8.94 -22.21
CA ILE A 121 7.21 9.91 -22.14
C ILE A 121 7.63 10.38 -20.74
N GLU A 122 8.74 9.80 -20.24
CA GLU A 122 9.51 10.31 -19.10
C GLU A 122 10.14 11.68 -19.41
N PRO A 123 10.07 12.61 -18.45
CA PRO A 123 11.26 13.27 -17.96
C PRO A 123 11.64 12.69 -16.60
N ALA A 124 12.95 12.57 -16.38
CA ALA A 124 13.64 11.98 -15.22
C ALA A 124 12.96 12.17 -13.84
N MET A 125 12.90 11.07 -13.07
CA MET A 125 12.64 11.10 -11.62
C MET A 125 13.88 11.58 -10.83
N PRO A 126 13.71 12.36 -9.75
CA PRO A 126 14.70 12.52 -8.69
C PRO A 126 14.54 11.46 -7.57
N THR A 127 15.68 11.15 -6.94
CA THR A 127 15.95 10.23 -5.82
C THR A 127 15.29 10.62 -4.48
N PRO A 128 15.23 9.72 -3.47
CA PRO A 128 14.45 9.92 -2.24
C PRO A 128 15.11 10.93 -1.30
N ALA A 129 14.30 11.84 -0.76
CA ALA A 129 14.71 12.76 0.29
C ALA A 129 14.88 12.02 1.63
N SER A 130 16.06 12.18 2.20
CA SER A 130 16.39 11.90 3.59
C SER A 130 15.52 12.71 4.55
N ASP A 131 15.33 12.18 5.76
CA ASP A 131 14.76 12.88 6.92
C ASP A 131 15.35 14.29 7.02
N GLY A 132 14.53 15.28 6.73
CA GLY A 132 14.88 16.69 6.73
C GLY A 132 13.90 17.45 7.60
N SER A 133 14.22 17.57 8.88
CA SER A 133 13.79 18.69 9.69
C SER A 133 14.22 19.97 8.98
N GLN A 134 13.32 20.59 8.20
CA GLN A 134 13.59 21.89 7.57
C GLN A 134 13.46 22.99 8.63
N THR A 135 14.46 23.09 9.49
CA THR A 135 14.93 24.42 9.89
C THR A 135 15.22 25.16 8.59
N SER A 136 14.62 26.34 8.40
CA SER A 136 14.84 27.24 7.26
C SER A 136 16.33 27.31 6.91
N SER A 137 16.76 26.54 5.92
CA SER A 137 18.14 26.51 5.44
C SER A 137 18.21 27.40 4.22
N GLY A 138 18.95 28.51 4.38
CA GLY A 138 19.44 29.30 3.25
C GLY A 138 20.27 28.45 2.27
N PRO A 139 20.68 29.02 1.13
CA PRO A 139 21.27 28.28 0.03
C PRO A 139 22.46 27.42 0.51
N ALA A 140 22.45 26.17 0.06
CA ALA A 140 23.28 25.08 0.54
C ALA A 140 24.76 25.44 0.71
N SER A 141 25.25 25.11 1.91
CA SER A 141 26.66 25.07 2.32
C SER A 141 27.44 24.06 1.47
N PHE A 142 27.87 24.46 0.27
CA PHE A 142 28.81 23.69 -0.56
C PHE A 142 30.28 23.81 -0.14
N LEU A 143 30.55 24.50 0.97
CA LEU A 143 31.87 24.57 1.60
C LEU A 143 31.63 24.41 3.10
N ARG A 144 32.16 23.34 3.72
CA ARG A 144 32.25 23.26 5.18
C ARG A 144 33.29 24.28 5.64
N ILE A 145 32.83 25.52 5.71
CA ILE A 145 33.61 26.68 6.09
C ILE A 145 33.95 26.53 7.59
N PRO A 146 35.23 26.71 7.99
CA PRO A 146 35.61 26.67 9.39
C PRO A 146 34.74 27.59 10.26
N PRO A 147 34.45 27.22 11.53
CA PRO A 147 33.57 27.98 12.42
C PRO A 147 33.77 29.50 12.48
N PRO A 148 34.99 30.08 12.43
CA PRO A 148 35.15 31.53 12.44
C PRO A 148 34.63 32.22 11.17
N LEU A 149 34.75 31.56 10.01
CA LEU A 149 34.26 32.09 8.74
C LEU A 149 32.74 31.87 8.59
N LYS A 150 32.18 30.82 9.20
CA LYS A 150 30.72 30.63 9.29
C LYS A 150 30.03 31.84 9.93
N ARG A 151 30.60 32.42 10.99
CA ARG A 151 30.08 33.62 11.66
C ARG A 151 29.96 34.85 10.75
N LEU A 152 30.78 34.94 9.70
CA LEU A 152 30.71 36.02 8.73
C LEU A 152 29.55 35.80 7.75
N PHE A 153 29.35 34.56 7.31
CA PHE A 153 28.28 34.20 6.38
C PHE A 153 26.91 34.10 7.06
N ASP A 154 26.85 33.81 8.37
CA ASP A 154 25.62 33.84 9.17
C ASP A 154 25.03 35.27 9.27
N ARG A 155 25.78 36.32 8.92
CA ARG A 155 25.29 37.70 8.80
C ARG A 155 24.52 37.96 7.51
N PHE A 156 24.52 37.01 6.58
CA PHE A 156 23.72 37.04 5.37
C PHE A 156 22.56 36.05 5.53
N PRO A 157 21.32 36.41 5.16
CA PRO A 157 20.92 37.62 4.44
C PRO A 157 20.84 38.87 5.34
N LEU A 158 21.15 40.04 4.77
CA LEU A 158 21.13 41.33 5.47
C LEU A 158 19.71 41.77 5.90
N THR A 159 18.70 41.31 5.16
CA THR A 159 17.27 41.52 5.46
C THR A 159 16.51 40.24 5.14
N THR A 160 15.80 39.70 6.12
CA THR A 160 14.87 38.58 5.93
C THR A 160 13.46 39.15 5.85
N TYR A 161 12.81 38.96 4.71
CA TYR A 161 11.40 39.31 4.53
C TYR A 161 10.50 38.33 5.30
N PRO A 162 9.28 38.74 5.71
CA PRO A 162 8.31 37.81 6.27
C PRO A 162 8.00 36.70 5.25
N ALA A 163 7.64 35.52 5.76
CA ALA A 163 7.17 34.43 4.91
C ALA A 163 5.96 34.87 4.08
N ASN A 164 5.89 34.41 2.84
CA ASN A 164 4.73 34.66 2.00
C ASN A 164 3.49 34.02 2.63
N ASP A 165 2.35 34.72 2.52
CA ASP A 165 1.06 34.15 2.90
C ASP A 165 0.77 32.88 2.09
N LEU A 166 0.11 31.92 2.74
CA LEU A 166 -0.28 30.69 2.07
C LEU A 166 -1.32 30.98 0.98
N PRO A 167 -1.30 30.26 -0.15
CA PRO A 167 -2.31 30.41 -1.20
C PRO A 167 -3.73 30.22 -0.68
N GLN A 168 -4.71 30.90 -1.28
CA GLN A 168 -6.13 30.89 -0.86
C GLN A 168 -6.76 29.49 -0.75
N ARG A 169 -6.24 28.50 -1.50
CA ARG A 169 -6.74 27.12 -1.47
C ARG A 169 -6.16 26.27 -0.33
N VAL A 170 -5.23 26.81 0.46
CA VAL A 170 -4.69 26.13 1.63
C VAL A 170 -5.62 26.38 2.81
N PRO A 171 -6.09 25.33 3.50
CA PRO A 171 -6.93 25.49 4.67
C PRO A 171 -6.19 26.31 5.73
N SER A 172 -6.85 27.34 6.26
CA SER A 172 -6.18 28.39 7.03
C SER A 172 -5.76 27.95 8.44
N LYS A 173 -6.39 26.93 9.03
CA LYS A 173 -6.01 26.32 10.31
C LYS A 173 -6.46 24.86 10.34
N ARG A 174 -5.54 23.94 10.67
CA ARG A 174 -5.88 22.56 11.06
C ARG A 174 -6.08 22.53 12.57
N ALA A 175 -7.34 22.38 13.00
CA ALA A 175 -7.67 22.17 14.41
C ALA A 175 -7.80 20.69 14.75
N ASP A 176 -8.34 19.90 13.82
CA ASP A 176 -8.71 18.50 14.04
C ASP A 176 -7.92 17.54 13.15
N ASN A 177 -7.93 16.26 13.51
CA ASN A 177 -7.37 15.19 12.68
C ASN A 177 -8.15 15.13 11.36
N GLN A 178 -7.47 14.98 10.23
CA GLN A 178 -8.12 14.91 8.92
C GLN A 178 -7.90 13.54 8.29
N LEU A 179 -8.99 12.81 8.04
CA LEU A 179 -8.98 11.54 7.33
C LEU A 179 -9.33 11.75 5.87
N PHE A 180 -8.38 11.43 4.98
CA PHE A 180 -8.54 11.57 3.54
C PHE A 180 -9.12 10.27 2.97
N VAL A 181 -10.31 10.34 2.39
CA VAL A 181 -11.07 9.17 1.92
C VAL A 181 -11.75 9.43 0.57
N PHE A 182 -12.27 8.36 -0.04
CA PHE A 182 -13.24 8.47 -1.12
C PHE A 182 -14.62 8.84 -0.57
N SER A 183 -14.99 10.12 -0.71
CA SER A 183 -16.30 10.64 -0.30
C SER A 183 -16.70 11.80 -1.23
N ASP A 184 -17.98 12.15 -1.22
CA ASP A 184 -18.48 13.37 -1.84
C ASP A 184 -18.37 14.55 -0.86
N ALA A 185 -18.23 15.78 -1.35
CA ALA A 185 -18.08 16.96 -0.48
C ALA A 185 -19.24 17.13 0.51
N ALA A 186 -20.47 16.81 0.09
CA ALA A 186 -21.65 16.89 0.95
C ALA A 186 -21.68 15.75 2.00
N GLY A 187 -21.22 14.55 1.64
CA GLY A 187 -21.09 13.43 2.57
C GLY A 187 -19.99 13.64 3.60
N ALA A 188 -18.86 14.18 3.17
CA ALA A 188 -17.74 14.54 4.05
C ALA A 188 -18.17 15.52 5.16
N GLN A 189 -18.90 16.57 4.80
CA GLN A 189 -19.45 17.55 5.77
C GLN A 189 -20.43 16.94 6.78
N ARG A 190 -21.13 15.86 6.39
CA ARG A 190 -22.13 15.18 7.23
C ARG A 190 -21.58 13.95 7.94
N GLY A 191 -20.28 13.65 7.82
CA GLY A 191 -19.70 12.46 8.44
C GLY A 191 -20.16 11.13 7.83
N ARG A 192 -20.69 11.14 6.59
CA ARG A 192 -21.29 9.95 5.95
C ARG A 192 -20.25 8.85 5.68
N PRO A 193 -20.67 7.57 5.65
CA PRO A 193 -19.83 6.46 5.22
C PRO A 193 -19.19 6.70 3.84
N SER A 194 -17.89 6.44 3.72
CA SER A 194 -17.18 6.39 2.44
C SER A 194 -17.72 5.27 1.55
N PHE A 195 -17.79 5.51 0.24
CA PHE A 195 -18.22 4.52 -0.74
C PHE A 195 -17.12 3.54 -1.20
N ASN A 196 -15.91 3.67 -0.63
CA ASN A 196 -14.82 2.72 -0.81
C ASN A 196 -14.64 1.83 0.44
N PRO A 197 -14.59 0.49 0.33
CA PRO A 197 -14.50 -0.40 1.49
C PRO A 197 -13.26 -0.15 2.36
N GLN A 198 -12.08 0.05 1.76
CA GLN A 198 -10.85 0.25 2.54
C GLN A 198 -10.90 1.57 3.32
N CYS A 199 -11.43 2.63 2.70
CA CYS A 199 -11.64 3.91 3.38
C CYS A 199 -12.68 3.79 4.50
N LEU A 200 -13.80 3.09 4.24
CA LEU A 200 -14.86 2.90 5.22
C LEU A 200 -14.41 2.04 6.41
N LYS A 201 -13.57 1.03 6.18
CA LYS A 201 -12.95 0.22 7.25
C LYS A 201 -12.24 1.11 8.25
N TRP A 202 -11.33 1.97 7.79
CA TRP A 202 -10.57 2.84 8.70
C TRP A 202 -11.43 3.95 9.29
N GLN A 203 -12.37 4.51 8.51
CA GLN A 203 -13.32 5.49 9.01
C GLN A 203 -14.18 4.92 10.16
N ALA A 204 -14.73 3.72 9.99
CA ALA A 204 -15.53 3.05 11.01
C ALA A 204 -14.68 2.69 12.22
N TYR A 205 -13.49 2.12 12.01
CA TYR A 205 -12.58 1.76 13.10
C TYR A 205 -12.21 2.97 13.97
N LEU A 206 -11.83 4.10 13.36
CA LEU A 206 -11.50 5.31 14.11
C LEU A 206 -12.71 5.84 14.91
N LYS A 207 -13.92 5.75 14.36
CA LYS A 207 -15.15 6.09 15.09
C LYS A 207 -15.44 5.13 16.26
N PHE A 208 -15.20 3.83 16.07
CA PHE A 208 -15.42 2.81 17.12
C PHE A 208 -14.49 3.01 18.31
N VAL A 209 -13.23 3.38 18.03
CA VAL A 209 -12.21 3.66 19.04
C VAL A 209 -12.39 5.07 19.66
N GLY A 210 -13.30 5.89 19.13
CA GLY A 210 -13.60 7.22 19.68
C GLY A 210 -12.58 8.30 19.31
N VAL A 211 -11.90 8.16 18.17
CA VAL A 211 -11.02 9.20 17.65
C VAL A 211 -11.84 10.23 16.87
N ASP A 212 -11.74 11.50 17.26
CA ASP A 212 -12.34 12.61 16.53
C ASP A 212 -11.52 12.97 15.28
N PHE A 213 -12.19 13.06 14.14
CA PHE A 213 -11.59 13.46 12.87
C PHE A 213 -12.61 14.09 11.91
N GLU A 214 -12.12 14.96 11.04
CA GLU A 214 -12.82 15.52 9.91
C GLU A 214 -12.58 14.65 8.66
N ILE A 215 -13.62 14.43 7.87
CA ILE A 215 -13.52 13.71 6.60
C ILE A 215 -13.14 14.70 5.50
N THR A 216 -12.06 14.42 4.76
CA THR A 216 -11.69 15.20 3.58
C THR A 216 -11.78 14.33 2.32
N PRO A 217 -12.57 14.72 1.30
CA PRO A 217 -12.62 13.98 0.05
C PRO A 217 -11.27 14.08 -0.69
N SER A 218 -10.76 12.95 -1.15
CA SER A 218 -9.44 12.87 -1.77
C SER A 218 -9.39 11.87 -2.92
N ASN A 219 -8.20 11.74 -3.54
CA ASN A 219 -7.90 10.75 -4.55
C ASN A 219 -6.59 10.01 -4.22
N ASN A 220 -6.34 8.90 -4.92
CA ASN A 220 -5.16 8.04 -4.68
C ASN A 220 -3.83 8.77 -4.91
N HIS A 221 -3.77 9.76 -5.80
CA HIS A 221 -2.54 10.49 -6.13
C HIS A 221 -2.07 11.41 -4.99
N ALA A 222 -2.97 11.79 -4.08
CA ALA A 222 -2.62 12.59 -2.91
C ALA A 222 -2.00 11.74 -1.77
N SER A 223 -2.09 10.41 -1.84
CA SER A 223 -1.62 9.53 -0.77
C SER A 223 -0.11 9.26 -0.89
N PRO A 224 0.63 9.25 0.23
CA PRO A 224 2.06 8.89 0.24
C PRO A 224 2.34 7.49 -0.31
N THR A 225 1.39 6.56 -0.16
CA THR A 225 1.52 5.17 -0.62
C THR A 225 0.81 4.92 -1.95
N GLY A 226 0.23 5.95 -2.58
CA GLY A 226 -0.59 5.81 -3.78
C GLY A 226 -1.96 5.16 -3.57
N ALA A 227 -2.39 4.97 -2.32
CA ALA A 227 -3.69 4.39 -1.97
C ALA A 227 -4.32 5.11 -0.78
N LEU A 228 -5.63 5.38 -0.85
CA LEU A 228 -6.41 5.88 0.28
C LEU A 228 -6.86 4.73 1.21
N PRO A 229 -7.10 5.01 2.50
CA PRO A 229 -7.01 6.31 3.17
C PRO A 229 -5.63 6.64 3.77
N PHE A 230 -5.41 7.92 4.08
CA PHE A 230 -4.35 8.38 4.97
C PHE A 230 -4.89 9.43 5.94
N LEU A 231 -4.25 9.57 7.09
CA LEU A 231 -4.64 10.54 8.12
C LEU A 231 -3.54 11.58 8.28
N LEU A 232 -3.98 12.83 8.43
CA LEU A 232 -3.12 13.93 8.83
C LEU A 232 -3.52 14.35 10.25
N PRO A 233 -2.65 14.13 11.25
CA PRO A 233 -2.98 14.46 12.63
C PRO A 233 -3.01 15.98 12.83
N ALA A 234 -3.78 16.42 13.83
CA ALA A 234 -3.84 17.84 14.22
C ALA A 234 -2.46 18.35 14.72
N PHE A 235 -1.74 17.49 15.45
CA PHE A 235 -0.47 17.80 16.09
C PHE A 235 0.57 16.69 15.87
N PRO A 236 1.88 17.02 15.84
CA PRO A 236 2.45 18.38 15.85
C PRO A 236 2.34 19.07 14.48
N THR A 237 2.01 20.37 14.47
CA THR A 237 1.77 21.14 13.23
C THR A 237 3.05 21.39 12.41
N GLU A 238 4.22 21.35 13.05
CA GLU A 238 5.52 21.72 12.45
C GLU A 238 6.11 20.62 11.56
N ALA A 239 5.74 19.37 11.79
CA ALA A 239 6.05 18.24 10.93
C ALA A 239 4.73 17.59 10.54
N ALA A 240 4.21 17.93 9.37
CA ALA A 240 2.98 17.35 8.84
C ALA A 240 3.19 15.86 8.49
N VAL A 241 3.37 15.02 9.51
CA VAL A 241 3.62 13.59 9.37
C VAL A 241 2.32 12.95 8.91
N THR A 242 2.34 12.46 7.67
CA THR A 242 1.23 11.71 7.11
C THR A 242 1.23 10.30 7.68
N ILE A 243 0.08 9.83 8.17
CA ILE A 243 -0.10 8.47 8.67
C ILE A 243 -0.78 7.65 7.57
N PRO A 244 -0.06 6.76 6.88
CA PRO A 244 -0.63 5.90 5.85
C PRO A 244 -1.50 4.80 6.48
N SER A 245 -2.38 4.20 5.67
CA SER A 245 -3.30 3.12 6.10
C SER A 245 -2.67 2.05 7.00
N HIS A 246 -1.49 1.53 6.65
CA HIS A 246 -0.85 0.45 7.39
C HIS A 246 -0.33 0.86 8.78
N LYS A 247 -0.24 2.16 9.08
CA LYS A 247 0.15 2.70 10.39
C LYS A 247 -1.04 3.21 11.20
N LEU A 248 -2.25 3.25 10.62
CA LEU A 248 -3.43 3.84 11.28
C LEU A 248 -3.84 3.08 12.54
N GLN A 249 -3.78 1.75 12.52
CA GLN A 249 -4.14 0.96 13.71
C GLN A 249 -3.21 1.27 14.88
N LYS A 250 -1.89 1.21 14.65
CA LYS A 250 -0.88 1.52 15.66
C LYS A 250 -1.07 2.93 16.21
N TRP A 251 -1.25 3.90 15.31
CA TRP A 251 -1.47 5.28 15.72
C TRP A 251 -2.76 5.45 16.55
N ALA A 252 -3.86 4.83 16.17
CA ALA A 252 -5.13 4.91 16.92
C ALA A 252 -5.01 4.31 18.32
N ILE A 253 -4.30 3.18 18.46
CA ILE A 253 -3.99 2.56 19.74
C ILE A 253 -3.16 3.50 20.62
N GLU A 254 -2.15 4.17 20.05
CA GLU A 254 -1.33 5.16 20.76
C GLU A 254 -2.14 6.39 21.20
N GLN A 255 -3.14 6.83 20.42
CA GLN A 255 -4.00 7.95 20.81
C GLN A 255 -4.91 7.60 21.99
N VAL A 256 -5.55 6.42 21.93
CA VAL A 256 -6.61 6.05 22.89
C VAL A 256 -6.08 5.18 24.05
N HIS A 257 -4.80 4.82 24.04
CA HIS A 257 -4.13 4.00 25.07
C HIS A 257 -4.85 2.64 25.30
N CYS A 258 -5.31 2.00 24.22
CA CYS A 258 -6.08 0.76 24.27
C CYS A 258 -5.20 -0.46 23.92
N GLU A 259 -4.72 -1.20 24.93
CA GLU A 259 -3.81 -2.35 24.76
C GLU A 259 -4.52 -3.65 24.30
N GLU A 260 -5.85 -3.74 24.44
CA GLU A 260 -6.63 -4.98 24.24
C GLU A 260 -6.71 -5.47 22.78
N GLU A 261 -6.25 -4.69 21.80
CA GLU A 261 -6.34 -5.05 20.38
C GLU A 261 -5.25 -6.03 19.89
N GLN A 262 -4.15 -6.17 20.63
CA GLN A 262 -2.96 -6.89 20.15
C GLN A 262 -3.04 -8.43 20.29
N GLN A 263 -4.06 -8.97 20.97
CA GLN A 263 -4.07 -10.37 21.42
C GLN A 263 -4.77 -11.39 20.50
N LEU A 264 -5.30 -11.00 19.33
CA LEU A 264 -6.13 -11.90 18.50
C LEU A 264 -5.50 -12.33 17.15
N ASP A 265 -4.20 -12.13 16.98
CA ASP A 265 -3.44 -12.18 15.71
C ASP A 265 -3.80 -13.37 14.79
N LEU A 266 -3.68 -14.61 15.28
CA LEU A 266 -3.78 -15.78 14.39
C LEU A 266 -5.18 -16.04 13.82
N ARG A 267 -6.24 -15.89 14.64
CA ARG A 267 -7.62 -16.08 14.13
C ARG A 267 -8.04 -14.88 13.31
N PHE A 268 -7.64 -13.68 13.72
CA PHE A 268 -7.90 -12.46 12.99
C PHE A 268 -7.39 -12.56 11.54
N ASP A 269 -6.13 -12.94 11.35
CA ASP A 269 -5.51 -13.01 10.02
C ASP A 269 -6.21 -14.01 9.09
N VAL A 270 -6.58 -15.19 9.61
CA VAL A 270 -7.27 -16.21 8.82
C VAL A 270 -8.62 -15.69 8.33
N TYR A 271 -9.42 -15.08 9.19
CA TYR A 271 -10.71 -14.53 8.79
C TYR A 271 -10.59 -13.24 7.98
N ALA A 272 -9.55 -12.44 8.21
CA ALA A 272 -9.26 -11.25 7.40
C ALA A 272 -8.96 -11.63 5.95
N SER A 273 -8.29 -12.78 5.72
CA SER A 273 -8.06 -13.31 4.37
C SER A 273 -9.37 -13.60 3.60
N LEU A 274 -10.46 -13.96 4.28
CA LEU A 274 -11.78 -14.13 3.65
C LEU A 274 -12.32 -12.81 3.10
N LEU A 275 -12.11 -11.71 3.83
CA LEU A 275 -12.50 -10.37 3.41
C LEU A 275 -11.60 -9.87 2.28
N ASP A 276 -10.29 -9.94 2.47
CA ASP A 276 -9.29 -9.35 1.58
C ASP A 276 -9.16 -10.09 0.24
N HIS A 277 -9.55 -11.37 0.19
CA HIS A 277 -9.53 -12.16 -1.04
C HIS A 277 -10.94 -12.49 -1.53
N ARG A 278 -11.73 -13.29 -0.80
CA ARG A 278 -12.99 -13.83 -1.34
C ARG A 278 -14.03 -12.75 -1.55
N ILE A 279 -14.35 -11.99 -0.51
CA ILE A 279 -15.37 -10.93 -0.56
C ILE A 279 -14.87 -9.76 -1.41
N ARG A 280 -13.60 -9.36 -1.28
CA ARG A 280 -13.01 -8.30 -2.10
C ARG A 280 -13.05 -8.62 -3.59
N ASN A 281 -12.74 -9.85 -4.00
CA ASN A 281 -12.77 -10.23 -5.41
C ASN A 281 -14.19 -10.15 -5.98
N ALA A 282 -15.18 -10.63 -5.23
CA ALA A 282 -16.57 -10.51 -5.62
C ALA A 282 -17.04 -9.05 -5.70
N TRP A 283 -16.65 -8.22 -4.73
CA TRP A 283 -16.89 -6.79 -4.75
C TRP A 283 -16.28 -6.10 -5.98
N LEU A 284 -15.01 -6.40 -6.30
CA LEU A 284 -14.33 -5.84 -7.47
C LEU A 284 -15.02 -6.21 -8.77
N TYR A 285 -15.42 -7.48 -8.91
CA TYR A 285 -16.18 -7.93 -10.07
C TYR A 285 -17.52 -7.19 -10.18
N THR A 286 -18.32 -7.19 -9.11
CA THR A 286 -19.66 -6.57 -9.09
C THR A 286 -19.61 -5.07 -9.35
N LEU A 287 -18.60 -4.35 -8.83
CA LEU A 287 -18.49 -2.90 -8.98
C LEU A 287 -17.87 -2.48 -10.31
N TYR A 288 -16.79 -3.14 -10.76
CA TYR A 288 -15.99 -2.67 -11.88
C TYR A 288 -16.23 -3.42 -13.19
N LEU A 289 -16.54 -4.72 -13.14
CA LEU A 289 -16.63 -5.57 -14.34
C LEU A 289 -18.06 -5.81 -14.83
N ASP A 290 -19.07 -5.75 -13.95
CA ASP A 290 -20.47 -5.68 -14.38
C ASP A 290 -20.76 -4.31 -15.02
N ASP A 291 -21.09 -4.28 -16.31
CA ASP A 291 -21.28 -3.05 -17.08
C ASP A 291 -22.43 -2.16 -16.56
N ALA A 292 -23.51 -2.78 -16.06
CA ALA A 292 -24.68 -2.06 -15.57
C ALA A 292 -24.38 -1.36 -14.22
N ASN A 293 -23.69 -2.07 -13.33
CA ASN A 293 -23.21 -1.51 -12.06
C ASN A 293 -22.09 -0.49 -12.28
N PHE A 294 -21.18 -0.74 -13.22
CA PHE A 294 -20.08 0.17 -13.51
C PHE A 294 -20.61 1.54 -13.95
N LYS A 295 -21.55 1.58 -14.90
CA LYS A 295 -22.13 2.85 -15.39
C LYS A 295 -22.95 3.58 -14.33
N SER A 296 -23.68 2.85 -13.49
CA SER A 296 -24.58 3.45 -12.48
C SER A 296 -23.86 3.88 -11.20
N VAL A 297 -22.88 3.10 -10.74
CA VAL A 297 -22.20 3.27 -9.46
C VAL A 297 -20.77 3.74 -9.67
N ALA A 298 -19.90 2.91 -10.26
CA ALA A 298 -18.46 3.17 -10.30
C ALA A 298 -18.10 4.44 -11.10
N GLN A 299 -18.71 4.62 -12.27
CA GLN A 299 -18.48 5.79 -13.11
C GLN A 299 -18.97 7.07 -12.43
N ARG A 300 -20.13 7.01 -11.75
CA ARG A 300 -20.70 8.14 -11.01
C ARG A 300 -19.82 8.58 -9.85
N LEU A 301 -19.22 7.63 -9.13
CA LEU A 301 -18.48 7.89 -7.88
C LEU A 301 -16.98 8.12 -8.09
N TYR A 302 -16.34 7.35 -8.98
CA TYR A 302 -14.88 7.38 -9.15
C TYR A 302 -14.40 8.13 -10.39
N VAL A 303 -15.24 8.29 -11.42
CA VAL A 303 -14.82 8.86 -12.72
C VAL A 303 -15.37 10.28 -12.92
N ASN A 304 -16.68 10.47 -12.74
CA ASN A 304 -17.35 11.74 -13.01
C ASN A 304 -16.84 12.92 -12.16
N PRO A 305 -16.51 12.75 -10.86
CA PRO A 305 -15.98 13.84 -10.05
C PRO A 305 -14.55 14.25 -10.42
N SER A 306 -13.78 13.36 -11.06
CA SER A 306 -12.35 13.55 -11.31
C SER A 306 -12.06 14.56 -12.43
N THR A 307 -12.95 14.68 -13.41
CA THR A 307 -12.77 15.60 -14.55
C THR A 307 -14.09 15.89 -15.23
N THR A 308 -14.19 17.01 -15.93
CA THR A 308 -15.35 17.36 -16.78
C THR A 308 -15.19 16.86 -18.22
N SER A 309 -13.98 16.47 -18.64
CA SER A 309 -13.69 16.03 -20.01
C SER A 309 -14.13 14.59 -20.28
N SER A 310 -14.99 14.38 -21.28
CA SER A 310 -15.52 13.06 -21.64
C SER A 310 -14.44 12.07 -22.07
N LEU A 311 -13.40 12.52 -22.80
CA LEU A 311 -12.30 11.65 -23.24
C LEU A 311 -11.47 11.14 -22.05
N VAL A 312 -11.19 12.02 -21.09
CA VAL A 312 -10.46 11.65 -19.87
C VAL A 312 -11.32 10.75 -18.99
N ARG A 313 -12.65 10.97 -18.93
CA ARG A 313 -13.55 10.05 -18.24
C ARG A 313 -13.54 8.65 -18.87
N ALA A 314 -13.53 8.57 -20.21
CA ALA A 314 -13.48 7.29 -20.91
C ALA A 314 -12.16 6.54 -20.64
N SER A 315 -11.02 7.24 -20.65
CA SER A 315 -9.73 6.63 -20.35
C SER A 315 -9.63 6.19 -18.88
N LEU A 316 -10.07 7.02 -17.93
CA LEU A 316 -10.12 6.65 -16.50
C LEU A 316 -11.04 5.46 -16.26
N ALA A 317 -12.20 5.44 -16.90
CA ALA A 317 -13.13 4.31 -16.81
C ALA A 317 -12.47 3.01 -17.29
N PHE A 318 -11.84 3.04 -18.46
CA PHE A 318 -11.11 1.89 -18.99
C PHE A 318 -9.98 1.45 -18.05
N GLN A 319 -9.17 2.38 -17.54
CA GLN A 319 -8.09 2.08 -16.60
C GLN A 319 -8.59 1.42 -15.32
N LEU A 320 -9.72 1.88 -14.75
CA LEU A 320 -10.32 1.26 -13.57
C LEU A 320 -10.79 -0.17 -13.83
N GLN A 321 -11.43 -0.42 -14.97
CA GLN A 321 -11.86 -1.77 -15.34
C GLN A 321 -10.70 -2.71 -15.60
N GLN A 322 -9.65 -2.24 -16.31
CA GLN A 322 -8.44 -3.03 -16.51
C GLN A 322 -7.74 -3.32 -15.18
N ALA A 323 -7.61 -2.33 -14.30
CA ALA A 323 -7.02 -2.51 -12.99
C ALA A 323 -7.75 -3.57 -12.15
N ALA A 324 -9.09 -3.54 -12.14
CA ALA A 324 -9.89 -4.55 -11.47
C ALA A 324 -9.74 -5.93 -12.11
N ARG A 325 -9.68 -6.01 -13.45
CA ARG A 325 -9.49 -7.25 -14.19
C ARG A 325 -8.15 -7.91 -13.85
N ASP A 326 -7.06 -7.15 -13.92
CA ASP A 326 -5.72 -7.67 -13.66
C ASP A 326 -5.55 -8.07 -12.20
N GLU A 327 -6.17 -7.35 -11.26
CA GLU A 327 -6.20 -7.75 -9.86
C GLU A 327 -6.84 -9.13 -9.66
N LEU A 328 -7.97 -9.41 -10.32
CA LEU A 328 -8.63 -10.72 -10.26
C LEU A 328 -7.81 -11.82 -10.95
N LEU A 329 -7.08 -11.47 -12.01
CA LEU A 329 -6.25 -12.41 -12.78
C LEU A 329 -4.89 -12.72 -12.12
N LYS A 330 -4.50 -12.02 -11.04
CA LYS A 330 -3.28 -12.36 -10.27
C LYS A 330 -3.36 -13.75 -9.63
N THR A 331 -4.56 -14.17 -9.23
CA THR A 331 -4.76 -15.44 -8.51
C THR A 331 -5.41 -16.51 -9.40
N ALA A 332 -6.12 -16.12 -10.46
CA ALA A 332 -6.84 -17.03 -11.35
C ALA A 332 -6.45 -16.81 -12.82
N SER A 333 -6.37 -17.88 -13.60
CA SER A 333 -6.04 -17.79 -15.04
C SER A 333 -7.16 -17.17 -15.89
N TYR A 334 -8.41 -17.28 -15.43
CA TYR A 334 -9.57 -16.63 -16.02
C TYR A 334 -10.58 -16.24 -14.94
N ILE A 335 -11.48 -15.32 -15.28
CA ILE A 335 -12.52 -14.83 -14.37
C ILE A 335 -13.75 -15.73 -14.51
N ASP A 336 -13.94 -16.63 -13.56
CA ASP A 336 -15.17 -17.40 -13.39
C ASP A 336 -16.08 -16.71 -12.37
N VAL A 337 -17.18 -16.14 -12.87
CA VAL A 337 -18.16 -15.41 -12.05
C VAL A 337 -18.82 -16.33 -11.04
N ALA A 338 -19.18 -17.56 -11.43
CA ALA A 338 -19.86 -18.49 -10.56
C ALA A 338 -18.95 -18.96 -9.41
N ALA A 339 -17.65 -19.16 -9.71
CA ALA A 339 -16.66 -19.46 -8.68
C ALA A 339 -16.47 -18.29 -7.70
N ILE A 340 -16.35 -17.06 -8.20
CA ILE A 340 -16.21 -15.86 -7.36
C ILE A 340 -17.43 -15.66 -6.45
N GLU A 341 -18.64 -15.84 -6.99
CA GLU A 341 -19.86 -15.76 -6.20
C GLU A 341 -19.95 -16.89 -5.17
N GLY A 342 -19.63 -18.14 -5.55
CA GLY A 342 -19.60 -19.28 -4.62
C GLY A 342 -18.60 -19.10 -3.48
N ASP A 343 -17.41 -18.58 -3.79
CA ASP A 343 -16.38 -18.23 -2.80
C ASP A 343 -16.86 -17.16 -1.82
N ALA A 344 -17.55 -16.13 -2.32
CA ALA A 344 -18.13 -15.10 -1.46
C ALA A 344 -19.26 -15.66 -0.59
N GLN A 345 -20.05 -16.61 -1.10
CA GLN A 345 -21.09 -17.29 -0.31
C GLN A 345 -20.48 -17.99 0.89
N ASN A 346 -19.47 -18.82 0.63
CA ASN A 346 -18.76 -19.57 1.66
C ASN A 346 -18.12 -18.64 2.69
N ALA A 347 -17.59 -17.49 2.25
CA ALA A 347 -17.04 -16.47 3.14
C ALA A 347 -18.12 -15.84 4.04
N PHE A 348 -19.30 -15.49 3.50
CA PHE A 348 -20.40 -14.97 4.32
C PHE A 348 -20.94 -16.01 5.32
N GLU A 349 -21.02 -17.28 4.92
CA GLU A 349 -21.42 -18.37 5.82
C GLU A 349 -20.41 -18.56 6.95
N ALA A 350 -19.11 -18.55 6.64
CA ALA A 350 -18.05 -18.63 7.63
C ALA A 350 -18.06 -17.44 8.60
N LEU A 351 -18.28 -16.21 8.11
CA LEU A 351 -18.42 -15.02 8.95
C LEU A 351 -19.68 -15.07 9.82
N SER A 352 -20.80 -15.52 9.27
CA SER A 352 -22.06 -15.70 10.02
C SER A 352 -21.88 -16.73 11.14
N THR A 353 -21.19 -17.84 10.86
CA THR A 353 -20.86 -18.86 11.86
C THR A 353 -19.92 -18.32 12.94
N LEU A 354 -18.92 -17.52 12.55
CA LEU A 354 -17.98 -16.91 13.49
C LEU A 354 -18.65 -15.90 14.42
N LEU A 355 -19.56 -15.08 13.89
CA LEU A 355 -20.32 -14.12 14.69
C LEU A 355 -21.26 -14.85 15.66
N ALA A 356 -21.89 -15.93 15.19
CA ALA A 356 -22.88 -16.71 15.94
C ALA A 356 -23.96 -15.77 16.53
N GLU A 357 -24.13 -15.80 17.86
CA GLU A 357 -25.06 -14.96 18.62
C GLU A 357 -24.38 -13.73 19.26
N ASN A 358 -23.08 -13.53 19.03
CA ASN A 358 -22.36 -12.40 19.61
C ASN A 358 -22.73 -11.09 18.91
N GLU A 359 -22.68 -9.98 19.66
CA GLU A 359 -22.94 -8.66 19.10
C GLU A 359 -21.79 -8.18 18.19
N HIS A 360 -20.55 -8.48 18.58
CA HIS A 360 -19.31 -8.16 17.87
C HIS A 360 -18.46 -9.41 17.66
N PHE A 361 -17.60 -9.37 16.66
CA PHE A 361 -16.70 -10.48 16.37
C PHE A 361 -15.73 -10.76 17.53
N PHE A 362 -15.39 -12.03 17.69
CA PHE A 362 -14.52 -12.53 18.78
C PHE A 362 -15.05 -12.27 20.21
N GLY A 363 -16.34 -11.95 20.38
CA GLY A 363 -16.95 -11.75 21.69
C GLY A 363 -16.47 -10.50 22.43
N ARG A 364 -15.98 -9.50 21.69
CA ARG A 364 -15.52 -8.23 22.28
C ARG A 364 -16.70 -7.37 22.76
N PRO A 365 -16.56 -6.63 23.87
CA PRO A 365 -17.60 -5.72 24.35
C PRO A 365 -17.82 -4.54 23.40
N ASN A 366 -16.75 -4.05 22.76
CA ASN A 366 -16.78 -2.94 21.81
C ASN A 366 -16.37 -3.43 20.41
N PRO A 367 -16.87 -2.80 19.34
CA PRO A 367 -16.51 -3.17 17.98
C PRO A 367 -15.04 -2.84 17.67
N GLY A 368 -14.32 -3.79 17.09
CA GLY A 368 -12.89 -3.65 16.78
C GLY A 368 -12.60 -3.42 15.28
N LEU A 369 -11.31 -3.56 14.92
CA LEU A 369 -10.87 -3.47 13.52
C LEU A 369 -11.53 -4.52 12.61
N PHE A 370 -11.76 -5.73 13.12
CA PHE A 370 -12.39 -6.79 12.34
C PHE A 370 -13.87 -6.47 12.05
N ASP A 371 -14.60 -6.01 13.07
CA ASP A 371 -15.97 -5.52 12.92
C ASP A 371 -16.05 -4.40 11.88
N ALA A 372 -15.08 -3.46 11.90
CA ALA A 372 -14.98 -2.39 10.92
C ALA A 372 -14.72 -2.90 9.50
N ALA A 373 -13.87 -3.93 9.34
CA ALA A 373 -13.60 -4.54 8.04
C ALA A 373 -14.82 -5.27 7.47
N VAL A 374 -15.55 -6.02 8.29
CA VAL A 374 -16.81 -6.67 7.89
C VAL A 374 -17.89 -5.62 7.58
N PHE A 375 -18.02 -4.61 8.44
CA PHE A 375 -18.95 -3.49 8.24
C PHE A 375 -18.72 -2.78 6.91
N ALA A 376 -17.45 -2.55 6.55
CA ALA A 376 -17.12 -1.83 5.33
C ALA A 376 -17.69 -2.48 4.07
N TYR A 377 -17.59 -3.81 3.94
CA TYR A 377 -18.17 -4.53 2.80
C TYR A 377 -19.68 -4.68 2.95
N THR A 378 -20.16 -5.13 4.10
CA THR A 378 -21.60 -5.40 4.31
C THR A 378 -22.45 -4.14 4.17
N HIS A 379 -21.99 -3.01 4.70
CA HIS A 379 -22.69 -1.74 4.55
C HIS A 379 -22.81 -1.31 3.10
N LEU A 380 -21.71 -1.35 2.34
CA LEU A 380 -21.68 -0.93 0.93
C LEU A 380 -22.46 -1.89 0.02
N ILE A 381 -22.41 -3.18 0.30
CA ILE A 381 -23.22 -4.17 -0.43
C ILE A 381 -24.70 -3.88 -0.21
N LEU A 382 -25.13 -3.63 1.03
CA LEU A 382 -26.53 -3.39 1.40
C LEU A 382 -27.03 -1.96 1.15
N ASP A 383 -26.16 -1.01 0.80
CA ASP A 383 -26.56 0.39 0.60
C ASP A 383 -27.31 0.57 -0.73
N GLU A 384 -28.63 0.71 -0.63
CA GLU A 384 -29.52 0.98 -1.77
C GLU A 384 -29.26 2.37 -2.39
N GLY A 385 -28.68 3.32 -1.63
CA GLY A 385 -28.34 4.65 -2.10
C GLY A 385 -27.21 4.69 -3.13
N LEU A 386 -26.42 3.63 -3.26
CA LEU A 386 -25.38 3.52 -4.29
C LEU A 386 -25.96 3.36 -5.70
N GLY A 387 -27.16 2.78 -5.82
CA GLY A 387 -27.86 2.62 -7.10
C GLY A 387 -27.49 1.35 -7.88
N TRP A 388 -27.18 0.26 -7.18
CA TRP A 388 -26.88 -1.06 -7.75
C TRP A 388 -27.96 -1.54 -8.74
N LYS A 389 -27.54 -2.19 -9.82
CA LYS A 389 -28.43 -2.82 -10.82
C LYS A 389 -28.48 -4.32 -10.65
N HIS A 390 -27.32 -4.98 -10.62
CA HIS A 390 -27.21 -6.42 -10.38
C HIS A 390 -26.39 -6.65 -9.12
N ASN A 391 -27.04 -7.06 -8.03
CA ASN A 391 -26.36 -7.27 -6.76
C ASN A 391 -26.70 -8.63 -6.17
N ARG A 392 -26.03 -9.67 -6.69
CA ARG A 392 -26.16 -11.03 -6.18
C ARG A 392 -25.65 -11.15 -4.74
N LEU A 393 -24.61 -10.39 -4.40
CA LEU A 393 -24.04 -10.34 -3.05
C LEU A 393 -25.05 -9.88 -1.99
N VAL A 394 -25.95 -8.93 -2.30
CA VAL A 394 -27.05 -8.55 -1.40
C VAL A 394 -27.96 -9.74 -1.10
N GLN A 395 -28.31 -10.53 -2.11
CA GLN A 395 -29.21 -11.66 -1.93
C GLN A 395 -28.58 -12.72 -1.02
N MET A 396 -27.27 -12.94 -1.16
CA MET A 396 -26.50 -13.88 -0.35
C MET A 396 -26.33 -13.36 1.09
N LEU A 397 -25.96 -12.10 1.25
CA LEU A 397 -25.78 -11.49 2.56
C LEU A 397 -27.09 -11.39 3.35
N ARG A 398 -28.23 -11.14 2.69
CA ARG A 398 -29.56 -11.11 3.33
C ARG A 398 -30.00 -12.46 3.89
N GLN A 399 -29.40 -13.59 3.46
CA GLN A 399 -29.67 -14.91 4.05
C GLN A 399 -29.08 -15.02 5.47
N HIS A 400 -28.05 -14.23 5.77
CA HIS A 400 -27.38 -14.22 7.08
C HIS A 400 -27.87 -13.04 7.92
N THR A 401 -29.00 -13.24 8.61
CA THR A 401 -29.67 -12.20 9.41
C THR A 401 -28.77 -11.60 10.49
N ASN A 402 -27.90 -12.40 11.11
CA ASN A 402 -26.97 -11.92 12.12
C ASN A 402 -25.94 -10.91 11.58
N LEU A 403 -25.45 -11.10 10.34
CA LEU A 403 -24.56 -10.14 9.68
C LEU A 403 -25.28 -8.84 9.31
N VAL A 404 -26.55 -8.92 8.88
CA VAL A 404 -27.36 -7.73 8.59
C VAL A 404 -27.60 -6.92 9.87
N GLN A 405 -27.95 -7.59 10.97
CA GLN A 405 -28.12 -6.95 12.27
C GLN A 405 -26.81 -6.36 12.81
N HIS A 406 -25.68 -7.04 12.61
CA HIS A 406 -24.34 -6.51 12.93
C HIS A 406 -24.10 -5.19 12.20
N ARG A 407 -24.36 -5.14 10.89
CA ARG A 407 -24.27 -3.91 10.09
C ARG A 407 -25.19 -2.80 10.62
N GLU A 408 -26.43 -3.12 11.01
CA GLU A 408 -27.38 -2.13 11.56
C GLU A 408 -26.94 -1.57 12.92
N ARG A 409 -26.35 -2.40 13.78
CA ARG A 409 -25.78 -1.95 15.06
C ARG A 409 -24.64 -0.95 14.83
N LEU A 410 -23.71 -1.28 13.94
CA LEU A 410 -22.54 -0.45 13.67
C LEU A 410 -22.86 0.82 12.88
N LEU A 411 -23.95 0.84 12.12
CA LEU A 411 -24.39 2.04 11.42
C LEU A 411 -24.75 3.18 12.39
N LYS A 412 -25.09 2.89 13.66
CA LYS A 412 -25.42 3.90 14.68
C LYS A 412 -24.27 4.83 15.06
N PHE A 413 -23.03 4.50 14.67
CA PHE A 413 -21.86 5.37 14.84
C PHE A 413 -21.75 6.46 13.75
N PHE A 414 -22.66 6.45 12.76
CA PHE A 414 -22.73 7.41 11.66
C PHE A 414 -24.05 8.15 11.68
#